data_AF-A0A954INU2-F1
#
_entry.id   AF-A0A954INU2-F1
#
_cell.length_a   1.000
_cell.length_b   1.000
_cell.length_c   1.000
_cell.angle_alpha   90.00
_cell.angle_beta   90.00
_cell.angle_gamma   90.00
#
_symmetry.space_group_name_H-M   'P 1'
#
loop_
_entity.id
_entity.type
_entity.pdbx_description
1 polymer ?
#
loop_
_entity_poly.entity_id
_entity_poly.type
_entity_poly.pdbx_seq_one_letter_code
_entity_poly.pdbx_strand_id
1 'polypeptide(L)'
;YLDVVSDLQEDLKRVRINRVHLEEDAGKNMHDESGRGGDSLVDLNRAGTPLLEIVSEPDMNSALEARNYLSELRLLLTYLGVSDCNMQEGSLRCDANVNLHIPQPDGTHIATPIVEIKNMNSIRGVEAAITYEAKRQYQQWQKTGEKFGEVAKQTRGWDADNGKTLEQRAKEEA
;
A
#
# COMPACT_ATOMS: atom_id res chain seq x y z
N TYR A 1 -18.48 1.98 0.54
CA TYR A 1 -17.97 0.68 1.00
C TYR A 1 -17.95 -0.26 -0.20
N LEU A 2 -17.23 -1.37 -0.10
CA LEU A 2 -17.16 -2.44 -1.09
C LEU A 2 -17.28 -3.77 -0.36
N ASP A 3 -18.13 -4.66 -0.86
CA ASP A 3 -18.27 -6.01 -0.30
C ASP A 3 -17.29 -6.92 -1.06
N VAL A 4 -16.43 -7.63 -0.33
CA VAL A 4 -15.34 -8.45 -0.87
C VAL A 4 -15.40 -9.86 -0.30
N VAL A 5 -14.88 -10.85 -1.03
CA VAL A 5 -14.78 -12.22 -0.52
C VAL A 5 -13.83 -12.24 0.70
N SER A 6 -14.30 -12.77 1.82
CA SER A 6 -13.50 -12.93 3.04
C SER A 6 -12.50 -14.09 2.95
N ASP A 7 -11.59 -14.18 3.91
CA ASP A 7 -10.61 -15.28 3.99
C ASP A 7 -11.24 -16.66 4.07
N LEU A 8 -12.45 -16.77 4.64
CA LEU A 8 -13.18 -18.04 4.78
C LEU A 8 -13.87 -18.47 3.46
N GLN A 9 -13.78 -17.67 2.40
CA GLN A 9 -14.30 -17.90 1.04
C GLN A 9 -15.81 -18.18 0.92
N GLU A 10 -16.52 -18.27 2.04
CA GLU A 10 -17.97 -18.53 2.09
C GLU A 10 -18.77 -17.29 2.47
N ASP A 11 -18.12 -16.25 3.02
CA ASP A 11 -18.75 -15.01 3.46
C ASP A 11 -18.21 -13.77 2.74
N LEU A 12 -19.07 -12.77 2.59
CA LEU A 12 -18.70 -11.42 2.17
C LEU A 12 -18.31 -10.59 3.38
N LYS A 13 -17.21 -9.84 3.25
CA LYS A 13 -16.78 -8.83 4.20
C LYS A 13 -16.99 -7.44 3.60
N ARG A 14 -17.60 -6.56 4.39
CA ARG A 14 -17.77 -5.15 4.02
C ARG A 14 -16.52 -4.35 4.38
N VAL A 15 -15.82 -3.82 3.38
CA VAL A 15 -14.71 -2.88 3.55
C VAL A 15 -15.23 -1.46 3.32
N ARG A 16 -15.20 -0.61 4.35
CA ARG A 16 -15.67 0.77 4.23
C ARG A 16 -14.68 1.62 3.46
N ILE A 17 -15.22 2.64 2.78
CA ILE A 17 -14.44 3.66 2.11
C ILE A 17 -14.51 4.90 3.01
N ASN A 18 -13.36 5.40 3.45
CA ASN A 18 -13.25 6.57 4.31
C ASN A 18 -13.50 7.85 3.51
N ARG A 19 -12.81 8.00 2.38
CA ARG A 19 -12.95 9.16 1.49
C ARG A 19 -12.65 8.81 0.04
N VAL A 20 -13.21 9.63 -0.84
CA VAL A 20 -12.94 9.64 -2.29
C VAL A 20 -12.83 11.09 -2.71
N HIS A 21 -11.70 11.49 -3.29
CA HIS A 21 -11.49 12.87 -3.74
C HIS A 21 -10.68 12.94 -5.02
N LEU A 22 -10.83 14.06 -5.73
CA LEU A 22 -10.09 14.34 -6.96
C LEU A 22 -8.77 15.03 -6.63
N GLU A 23 -7.72 14.63 -7.34
CA GLU A 23 -6.40 15.27 -7.28
C GLU A 23 -5.85 15.46 -8.70
N GLU A 24 -4.72 16.14 -8.81
CA GLU A 24 -3.95 16.26 -10.04
C GLU A 24 -2.63 15.50 -9.94
N ASP A 25 -2.24 14.76 -10.99
CA ASP A 25 -0.94 14.08 -11.03
C ASP A 25 0.19 15.10 -11.22
N ALA A 26 1.32 14.83 -10.58
CA ALA A 26 2.52 15.65 -10.70
C ALA A 26 3.33 15.26 -11.95
N GLY A 27 4.26 16.12 -12.39
CA GLY A 27 5.25 15.77 -13.41
C GLY A 27 6.16 14.59 -13.01
N LYS A 28 7.00 14.12 -13.93
CA LYS A 28 8.00 13.08 -13.71
C LYS A 28 9.40 13.67 -13.76
N ASN A 29 10.22 13.39 -12.75
CA ASN A 29 11.65 13.68 -12.80
C ASN A 29 12.41 12.47 -13.35
N MET A 30 13.31 12.70 -14.28
CA MET A 30 14.23 11.72 -14.83
C MET A 30 15.66 12.12 -14.49
N HIS A 31 16.39 11.21 -13.86
CA HIS A 31 17.79 11.40 -13.51
C HIS A 31 18.65 10.54 -14.41
N ASP A 32 19.82 11.04 -14.81
CA ASP A 32 20.80 10.25 -15.54
C ASP A 32 21.44 9.20 -14.61
N GLU A 33 21.10 7.93 -14.82
CA GLU A 33 21.62 6.80 -14.05
C GLU A 33 23.12 6.53 -14.32
N SER A 34 23.73 7.17 -15.32
CA SER A 34 25.15 7.00 -15.66
C SER A 34 26.10 7.63 -14.65
N GLY A 35 25.59 8.45 -13.72
CA GLY A 35 26.37 9.14 -12.70
C GLY A 35 27.29 10.25 -13.24
N ARG A 36 27.14 10.62 -14.52
CA ARG A 36 27.96 11.67 -15.17
C ARG A 36 27.25 13.01 -15.28
N GLY A 37 25.92 13.05 -15.19
CA GLY A 37 25.12 14.27 -15.20
C GLY A 37 24.63 14.65 -13.79
N GLY A 38 24.85 15.90 -13.38
CA GLY A 38 24.28 16.47 -12.15
C GLY A 38 22.86 17.02 -12.33
N ASP A 39 22.33 16.97 -13.55
CA ASP A 39 21.08 17.62 -13.91
C ASP A 39 19.90 16.66 -13.83
N SER A 40 18.73 17.18 -13.46
CA SER A 40 17.46 16.46 -13.44
C SER A 40 16.57 16.97 -14.57
N LEU A 41 16.08 16.07 -15.40
CA LEU A 41 15.14 16.40 -16.47
C LEU A 41 13.70 16.31 -15.95
N VAL A 42 12.89 17.32 -16.22
CA VAL A 42 11.49 17.37 -15.80
C VAL A 42 10.59 17.14 -17.01
N ASP A 43 9.79 16.08 -16.96
CA ASP A 43 8.75 15.77 -17.95
C ASP A 43 7.37 16.11 -17.36
N LEU A 44 6.66 17.04 -18.00
CA LEU A 44 5.36 17.53 -17.58
C LEU A 44 4.19 16.92 -18.37
N ASN A 45 4.42 15.93 -19.24
CA ASN A 45 3.36 15.35 -20.08
C ASN A 45 2.17 14.78 -19.29
N ARG A 46 2.39 14.34 -18.04
CA ARG A 46 1.34 13.84 -17.15
C ARG A 46 0.82 14.87 -16.14
N ALA A 47 1.46 16.04 -16.04
CA ALA A 47 1.09 17.03 -15.04
C ALA A 47 -0.34 17.54 -15.29
N GLY A 48 -1.17 17.58 -14.24
CA GLY A 48 -2.59 17.98 -14.36
C GLY A 48 -3.53 16.85 -14.81
N THR A 49 -3.03 15.62 -14.98
CA THR A 49 -3.90 14.45 -15.22
C THR A 49 -4.81 14.24 -14.01
N PRO A 50 -6.14 14.11 -14.19
CA PRO A 50 -7.04 13.90 -13.07
C PRO A 50 -6.80 12.55 -12.40
N LEU A 51 -6.65 12.57 -11.08
CA LEU A 51 -6.54 11.39 -10.23
C LEU A 51 -7.77 11.29 -9.32
N LEU A 52 -8.11 10.06 -8.97
CA LEU A 52 -9.12 9.74 -7.96
C LEU A 52 -8.41 9.02 -6.81
N GLU A 53 -8.24 9.67 -5.67
CA GLU A 53 -7.73 9.01 -4.47
C GLU A 53 -8.90 8.35 -3.73
N ILE A 54 -8.81 7.04 -3.51
CA ILE A 54 -9.78 6.26 -2.74
C ILE A 54 -9.07 5.71 -1.52
N VAL A 55 -9.51 6.14 -0.33
CA VAL A 55 -8.95 5.67 0.94
C VAL A 55 -9.97 4.76 1.62
N SER A 56 -9.57 3.52 1.92
CA SER A 56 -10.38 2.59 2.71
C SER A 56 -10.27 2.90 4.21
N GLU A 57 -11.28 2.50 4.97
CA GLU A 57 -11.09 2.25 6.39
C GLU A 57 -10.14 1.05 6.59
N PRO A 58 -9.46 0.91 7.76
CA PRO A 58 -8.60 -0.22 8.08
C PRO A 58 -9.43 -1.47 8.46
N ASP A 59 -10.37 -1.85 7.60
CA ASP A 59 -11.27 -2.98 7.82
C ASP A 59 -10.66 -4.32 7.37
N MET A 60 -9.60 -4.30 6.56
CA MET A 60 -8.94 -5.50 6.02
C MET A 60 -7.99 -6.13 7.05
N ASN A 61 -8.11 -7.44 7.25
CA ASN A 61 -7.38 -8.20 8.27
C ASN A 61 -6.27 -9.10 7.70
N SER A 62 -6.20 -9.24 6.38
CA SER A 62 -5.24 -10.14 5.73
C SER A 62 -4.74 -9.60 4.40
N ALA A 63 -3.61 -10.13 3.94
CA ALA A 63 -3.09 -9.87 2.61
C ALA A 63 -4.06 -10.33 1.51
N LEU A 64 -4.81 -11.41 1.76
CA LEU A 64 -5.78 -11.97 0.85
C LEU A 64 -7.01 -11.06 0.71
N GLU A 65 -7.53 -10.52 1.82
CA GLU A 65 -8.60 -9.53 1.79
C GLU A 65 -8.18 -8.25 1.05
N ALA A 66 -6.94 -7.77 1.25
CA ALA A 66 -6.40 -6.63 0.52
C ALA A 66 -6.35 -6.89 -0.99
N ARG A 67 -5.94 -8.10 -1.39
CA ARG A 67 -5.97 -8.54 -2.80
C ARG A 67 -7.38 -8.54 -3.37
N ASN A 68 -8.34 -9.10 -2.62
CA ASN A 68 -9.73 -9.20 -3.05
C ASN A 68 -10.35 -7.81 -3.16
N TYR A 69 -10.09 -6.91 -2.21
CA TYR A 69 -10.52 -5.51 -2.26
C TYR A 69 -10.00 -4.78 -3.50
N LEU A 70 -8.70 -4.86 -3.79
CA LEU A 70 -8.12 -4.24 -4.99
C LEU A 70 -8.67 -4.84 -6.29
N SER A 71 -8.95 -6.15 -6.30
CA SER A 71 -9.52 -6.83 -7.47
C SER A 71 -10.95 -6.38 -7.74
N GLU A 72 -11.79 -6.31 -6.70
CA GLU A 72 -13.16 -5.82 -6.80
C GLU A 72 -13.21 -4.33 -7.14
N LEU A 73 -12.31 -3.52 -6.56
CA LEU A 73 -12.24 -2.09 -6.87
C LEU A 73 -11.85 -1.88 -8.35
N ARG A 74 -10.84 -2.60 -8.83
CA ARG A 74 -10.43 -2.58 -10.24
C ARG A 74 -11.58 -3.02 -11.15
N LEU A 75 -12.28 -4.10 -10.81
CA LEU A 75 -13.42 -4.59 -11.58
C LEU A 75 -14.53 -3.52 -11.66
N LEU A 76 -14.87 -2.90 -10.53
CA LEU A 76 -15.88 -1.84 -10.48
C LEU A 76 -15.50 -0.64 -11.35
N LEU A 77 -14.28 -0.12 -11.19
CA LEU A 77 -13.83 1.07 -11.93
C LEU A 77 -13.72 0.81 -13.43
N THR A 78 -13.23 -0.37 -13.83
CA THR A 78 -13.18 -0.75 -15.25
C THR A 78 -14.57 -0.96 -15.83
N TYR A 79 -15.49 -1.58 -15.08
CA TYR A 79 -16.88 -1.76 -15.50
C TYR A 79 -17.62 -0.44 -15.68
N LEU A 80 -17.37 0.54 -14.81
CA LEU A 80 -17.91 1.90 -14.93
C LEU A 80 -17.28 2.71 -16.07
N GLY A 81 -16.17 2.25 -16.65
CA GLY A 81 -15.46 2.94 -17.73
C GLY A 81 -14.73 4.21 -17.30
N VAL A 82 -14.43 4.36 -16.01
CA VAL A 82 -13.77 5.56 -15.46
C VAL A 82 -12.25 5.53 -15.56
N SER A 83 -11.65 4.33 -15.61
CA SER A 83 -10.21 4.11 -15.73
C SER A 83 -9.95 2.68 -16.24
N ASP A 84 -8.84 2.47 -16.95
CA ASP A 84 -8.35 1.14 -17.35
C ASP A 84 -7.71 0.36 -16.18
N CYS A 85 -7.37 1.06 -15.08
CA CYS A 85 -6.84 0.52 -13.83
C CYS A 85 -5.70 -0.50 -14.04
N ASN A 86 -4.75 -0.15 -14.91
CA ASN A 86 -3.57 -0.93 -15.20
C ASN A 86 -2.40 -0.50 -14.29
N MET A 87 -2.04 -1.37 -13.35
CA MET A 87 -0.94 -1.09 -12.43
C MET A 87 0.44 -1.07 -13.10
N GLN A 88 0.63 -1.80 -14.20
CA GLN A 88 1.92 -1.81 -14.92
C GLN A 88 2.15 -0.50 -15.69
N GLU A 89 1.08 0.08 -16.21
CA GLU A 89 1.11 1.36 -16.93
C GLU A 89 0.94 2.56 -15.97
N GLY A 90 0.67 2.30 -14.68
CA GLY A 90 0.64 3.31 -13.63
C GLY A 90 -0.67 4.06 -13.47
N SER A 91 -1.75 3.60 -14.12
CA SER A 91 -3.10 4.16 -14.02
C SER A 91 -3.91 3.64 -12.83
N LEU A 92 -3.42 2.59 -12.16
CA LEU A 92 -3.82 2.22 -10.79
C LEU A 92 -2.56 2.15 -9.91
N ARG A 93 -2.55 2.89 -8.81
CA ARG A 93 -1.47 2.88 -7.81
C ARG A 93 -2.06 2.51 -6.46
N CYS A 94 -1.26 1.85 -5.62
CA CYS A 94 -1.69 1.47 -4.27
C CYS A 94 -0.49 1.53 -3.32
N ASP A 95 -0.69 2.27 -2.23
CA ASP A 95 0.15 2.20 -1.03
C ASP A 95 -0.64 1.44 0.06
N ALA A 96 0.04 0.57 0.81
CA ALA A 96 -0.58 -0.28 1.82
C ALA A 96 -0.07 0.11 3.21
N ASN A 97 -0.98 0.47 4.12
CA ASN A 97 -0.67 0.71 5.53
C ASN A 97 -0.91 -0.58 6.32
N VAL A 98 0.12 -1.10 6.98
CA VAL A 98 0.09 -2.41 7.65
C VAL A 98 0.59 -2.28 9.08
N ASN A 99 -0.16 -2.82 10.02
CA ASN A 99 0.31 -3.21 11.35
C ASN A 99 -0.29 -4.56 11.74
N LEU A 100 0.25 -5.16 12.80
CA LEU A 100 -0.22 -6.42 13.36
C LEU A 100 -0.98 -6.15 14.65
N HIS A 101 -2.06 -6.91 14.87
CA HIS A 101 -2.77 -6.97 16.13
C HIS A 101 -2.45 -8.31 16.80
N ILE A 102 -1.58 -8.27 17.81
CA ILE A 102 -1.01 -9.46 18.45
C ILE A 102 -1.86 -9.80 19.68
N PRO A 103 -2.59 -10.93 19.68
CA PRO A 103 -3.49 -11.30 20.76
C PRO A 103 -2.73 -11.57 22.05
N GLN A 104 -3.33 -11.17 23.18
CA GLN A 104 -2.79 -11.35 24.52
C GLN A 104 -3.63 -12.37 25.32
N PRO A 105 -3.07 -13.01 26.36
CA PRO A 105 -3.80 -13.97 27.20
C PRO A 105 -5.05 -13.40 27.88
N ASP A 106 -5.10 -12.08 28.09
CA ASP A 106 -6.23 -11.37 28.71
C ASP A 106 -7.35 -11.00 27.71
N GLY A 107 -7.23 -11.43 26.44
CA GLY A 107 -8.19 -11.14 25.38
C GLY A 107 -8.00 -9.78 24.70
N THR A 108 -7.01 -8.99 25.12
CA THR A 108 -6.64 -7.75 24.44
C THR A 108 -5.71 -8.03 23.24
N HIS A 109 -5.36 -6.98 22.50
CA HIS A 109 -4.35 -7.07 21.46
C HIS A 109 -3.33 -5.93 21.58
N ILE A 110 -2.08 -6.22 21.21
CA ILE A 110 -1.04 -5.23 21.02
C ILE A 110 -0.97 -4.89 19.53
N ALA A 111 -1.15 -3.62 19.18
CA ALA A 111 -0.90 -3.14 17.83
C ALA A 111 0.60 -2.84 17.64
N THR A 112 1.22 -3.32 16.56
CA THR A 112 2.59 -2.91 16.19
C THR A 112 2.60 -1.52 15.52
N PRO A 113 3.76 -0.87 15.39
CA PRO A 113 3.90 0.36 14.60
C PRO A 113 3.43 0.17 13.15
N ILE A 114 2.85 1.22 12.56
CA ILE A 114 2.38 1.20 11.17
C ILE A 114 3.57 1.31 10.21
N VAL A 115 3.56 0.44 9.21
CA VAL A 115 4.44 0.52 8.05
C VAL A 115 3.60 0.80 6.81
N GLU A 116 3.95 1.86 6.08
CA GLU A 116 3.44 2.13 4.74
C GLU A 116 4.36 1.52 3.69
N ILE A 117 3.83 0.56 2.95
CA ILE A 117 4.52 -0.10 1.84
C ILE A 117 4.15 0.64 0.55
N LYS A 118 5.18 1.00 -0.23
CA LYS A 118 5.08 1.68 -1.53
C LYS A 118 5.67 0.85 -2.66
N ASN A 119 5.46 1.32 -3.89
CA ASN A 119 6.05 0.77 -5.12
C ASN A 119 5.60 -0.66 -5.47
N MET A 120 4.36 -1.00 -5.18
CA MET A 120 3.76 -2.29 -5.58
C MET A 120 3.06 -2.13 -6.93
N ASN A 121 3.64 -2.73 -7.99
CA ASN A 121 3.16 -2.56 -9.37
C ASN A 121 2.17 -3.66 -9.83
N SER A 122 1.68 -4.48 -8.91
CA SER A 122 0.65 -5.49 -9.21
C SER A 122 -0.14 -5.87 -7.96
N ILE A 123 -1.38 -6.31 -8.15
CA ILE A 123 -2.25 -6.81 -7.06
C ILE A 123 -1.59 -8.00 -6.33
N ARG A 124 -0.94 -8.91 -7.06
CA ARG A 124 -0.14 -10.00 -6.46
C ARG A 124 1.05 -9.48 -5.67
N GLY A 125 1.68 -8.41 -6.15
CA GLY A 125 2.76 -7.72 -5.45
C GLY A 125 2.30 -7.13 -4.13
N VAL A 126 1.08 -6.57 -4.06
CA VAL A 126 0.49 -6.08 -2.81
C VAL A 126 0.29 -7.22 -1.81
N GLU A 127 -0.32 -8.33 -2.23
CA GLU A 127 -0.50 -9.52 -1.38
C GLU A 127 0.84 -10.05 -0.84
N ALA A 128 1.84 -10.19 -1.71
CA ALA A 128 3.17 -10.66 -1.34
C ALA A 128 3.87 -9.69 -0.37
N ALA A 129 3.76 -8.39 -0.61
CA ALA A 129 4.39 -7.36 0.21
C ALA A 129 3.81 -7.30 1.62
N ILE A 130 2.47 -7.31 1.74
CA ILE A 130 1.78 -7.35 3.04
C ILE A 130 2.14 -8.65 3.79
N THR A 131 2.19 -9.79 3.08
CA THR A 131 2.54 -11.08 3.68
C THR A 131 3.97 -11.08 4.24
N TYR A 132 4.93 -10.58 3.46
CA TYR A 132 6.32 -10.42 3.92
C TYR A 132 6.40 -9.45 5.10
N GLU A 133 5.76 -8.29 5.00
CA GLU A 133 5.82 -7.25 6.01
C GLU A 133 5.20 -7.71 7.33
N ALA A 134 4.10 -8.45 7.30
CA ALA A 134 3.52 -9.06 8.48
C ALA A 134 4.53 -9.97 9.20
N LYS A 135 5.23 -10.84 8.47
CA LYS A 135 6.28 -11.70 9.05
C LYS A 135 7.44 -10.87 9.63
N ARG A 136 7.89 -9.84 8.91
CA ARG A 136 8.98 -8.94 9.36
C ARG A 136 8.59 -8.21 10.63
N GLN A 137 7.42 -7.58 10.66
CA GLN A 137 6.92 -6.82 11.83
C GLN A 137 6.80 -7.73 13.05
N TYR A 138 6.30 -8.95 12.88
CA TYR A 138 6.22 -9.91 13.98
C TYR A 138 7.59 -10.23 14.56
N GLN A 139 8.59 -10.48 13.71
CA GLN A 139 9.98 -10.72 14.13
C GLN A 139 10.61 -9.50 14.79
N GLN A 140 10.30 -8.29 14.32
CA GLN A 140 10.76 -7.05 14.95
C GLN A 140 10.13 -6.90 16.34
N TRP A 141 8.82 -7.02 16.45
CA TRP A 141 8.08 -6.92 17.71
C TRP A 141 8.57 -7.95 18.74
N GLN A 142 8.85 -9.19 18.33
CA GLN A 142 9.42 -10.20 19.24
C GLN A 142 10.78 -9.79 19.84
N LYS A 143 11.55 -8.94 19.14
CA LYS A 143 12.87 -8.47 19.59
C LYS A 143 12.79 -7.16 20.37
N THR A 144 11.94 -6.23 19.95
CA THR A 144 11.91 -4.86 20.46
C THR A 144 10.76 -4.61 21.44
N GLY A 145 9.65 -5.33 21.29
CA GLY A 145 8.41 -5.09 22.02
C GLY A 145 7.68 -3.80 21.62
N GLU A 146 8.14 -3.12 20.56
CA GLU A 146 7.63 -1.82 20.12
C GLU A 146 6.14 -1.88 19.76
N LYS A 147 5.39 -0.89 20.22
CA LYS A 147 3.94 -0.79 20.04
C LYS A 147 3.57 0.41 19.18
N PHE A 148 2.34 0.38 18.67
CA PHE A 148 1.74 1.51 17.99
C PHE A 148 1.84 2.77 18.86
N GLY A 149 2.33 3.87 18.27
CA GLY A 149 2.54 5.15 18.95
C GLY A 149 3.90 5.32 19.64
N GLU A 150 4.67 4.24 19.85
CA GLU A 150 6.03 4.33 20.42
C GLU A 150 7.09 4.65 19.35
N VAL A 151 6.83 4.26 18.10
CA VAL A 151 7.68 4.51 16.94
C VAL A 151 6.87 5.21 15.87
N ALA A 152 7.50 6.19 15.20
CA ALA A 152 6.90 6.89 14.07
C ALA A 152 6.56 5.92 12.92
N LYS A 153 5.56 6.30 12.12
CA LYS A 153 5.17 5.58 10.90
C LYS A 153 6.38 5.40 9.99
N GLN A 154 6.66 4.17 9.59
CA GLN A 154 7.79 3.86 8.71
C GLN A 154 7.31 3.78 7.26
N THR A 155 8.13 4.24 6.32
CA THR A 155 7.88 4.05 4.88
C THR A 155 8.87 3.03 4.32
N ARG A 156 8.35 2.02 3.63
CA ARG A 156 9.14 0.96 3.00
C ARG A 156 8.74 0.78 1.54
N GLY A 157 9.68 0.37 0.69
CA GLY A 157 9.41 0.00 -0.70
C GLY A 157 9.37 -1.51 -0.87
N TRP A 158 8.51 -2.01 -1.74
CA TRP A 158 8.51 -3.41 -2.15
C TRP A 158 9.57 -3.68 -3.22
N ASP A 159 10.45 -4.64 -2.98
CA ASP A 159 11.41 -5.19 -3.94
C ASP A 159 10.89 -6.54 -4.42
N ALA A 160 10.31 -6.56 -5.63
CA ALA A 160 9.69 -7.75 -6.20
C ALA A 160 10.70 -8.82 -6.60
N ASP A 161 11.93 -8.42 -6.99
CA ASP A 161 12.98 -9.35 -7.43
C ASP A 161 13.52 -10.15 -6.25
N ASN A 162 13.66 -9.50 -5.09
CA ASN A 162 14.14 -10.15 -3.87
C ASN A 162 13.01 -10.59 -2.91
N GLY A 163 11.75 -10.26 -3.22
CA GLY A 163 10.59 -10.63 -2.41
C GLY A 163 10.61 -10.07 -0.98
N LYS A 164 11.06 -8.82 -0.81
CA LYS A 164 11.23 -8.19 0.52
C LYS A 164 10.88 -6.71 0.52
N THR A 165 10.55 -6.16 1.69
CA THR A 165 10.43 -4.72 1.89
C THR A 165 11.77 -4.10 2.32
N LEU A 166 12.11 -2.98 1.70
CA LEU A 166 13.32 -2.20 1.97
C LEU A 166 12.95 -0.86 2.60
N GLU A 167 13.75 -0.37 3.53
CA GLU A 167 13.60 0.99 4.05
C GLU A 167 13.89 1.98 2.94
N GLN A 168 12.95 2.88 2.69
CA GLN A 168 13.26 4.02 1.84
C GLN A 168 14.02 5.04 2.69
N ARG A 169 14.98 5.75 2.09
CA ARG A 169 15.71 6.84 2.75
C ARG A 169 14.72 7.69 3.53
N ALA A 170 14.97 7.89 4.82
CA ALA A 170 14.20 8.82 5.64
C ALA A 170 14.19 10.17 4.92
N LYS A 171 13.03 10.55 4.35
CA LYS A 171 12.83 11.95 4.00
C LYS A 171 12.88 12.70 5.32
N GLU A 172 13.80 13.64 5.42
CA GLU A 172 13.73 14.72 6.41
C GLU A 172 12.29 15.25 6.41
N GLU A 173 11.76 15.42 7.62
CA GLU A 173 10.35 15.64 7.94
C GLU A 173 9.68 16.69 7.03
N ALA A 174 8.39 16.45 6.72
CA ALA A 174 7.47 17.47 6.22
C ALA A 174 6.75 18.13 7.39
#